data_AF-A0A8H6LST1-F1
#
_entry.id   AF-A0A8H6LST1-F1
#
_cell.length_a   1.000
_cell.length_b   1.000
_cell.length_c   1.000
_cell.angle_alpha   90.00
_cell.angle_beta   90.00
_cell.angle_gamma   90.00
#
_symmetry.space_group_name_H-M   'P 1'
#
loop_
_entity.id
_entity.type
_entity.pdbx_description
1 polymer ?
#
loop_
_entity_poly.entity_id
_entity_poly.type
_entity_poly.pdbx_seq_one_letter_code
_entity_poly.pdbx_strand_id
1 'polypeptide(L)'
;IQRPFKHSIKRSYHEDMVNTFMDKIKQKEKDMKLDVTLPVVRDQSVRWLWNAFNAINNKDLVQKSFKNCVARDWDLSYERLTSHEAKETLRNLRTTNPEFWKEL
;
A
#
# COMPACT_ATOMS: atom_id res chain seq x y z
N ILE A 1 -1.11 -7.35 -0.82
CA ILE A 1 -0.96 -5.92 -1.18
C ILE A 1 0.47 -5.35 -1.11
N GLN A 2 1.32 -5.75 -0.15
CA GLN A 2 2.67 -5.16 0.01
C GLN A 2 3.59 -5.33 -1.22
N ARG A 3 3.59 -6.51 -1.86
CA ARG A 3 4.41 -6.79 -3.05
C ARG A 3 4.09 -5.87 -4.23
N PRO A 4 2.82 -5.77 -4.72
CA PRO A 4 2.50 -4.87 -5.84
C PRO A 4 2.76 -3.41 -5.51
N PHE A 5 2.54 -2.98 -4.26
CA PHE A 5 2.88 -1.63 -3.82
C PHE A 5 4.38 -1.32 -3.99
N LYS A 6 5.26 -2.16 -3.42
CA LYS A 6 6.71 -2.02 -3.54
C LYS A 6 7.18 -2.06 -5.00
N HIS A 7 6.56 -2.91 -5.82
CA HIS A 7 6.89 -3.00 -7.23
C HIS A 7 6.53 -1.70 -7.98
N SER A 8 5.36 -1.11 -7.71
CA SER A 8 4.95 0.16 -8.32
C SER A 8 5.89 1.32 -7.97
N ILE A 9 6.35 1.40 -6.72
CA ILE A 9 7.36 2.39 -6.30
C ILE A 9 8.65 2.21 -7.09
N LYS A 10 9.17 0.98 -7.18
CA LYS A 10 10.40 0.69 -7.93
C LYS A 10 10.28 1.05 -9.41
N ARG A 11 9.11 0.80 -10.01
CA ARG A 11 8.83 1.16 -11.40
C ARG A 11 8.84 2.69 -11.59
N SER A 12 8.18 3.41 -10.68
CA SER A 12 8.14 4.89 -10.73
C SER A 12 9.55 5.50 -10.57
N TYR A 13 10.35 4.97 -9.64
CA TYR A 13 11.76 5.36 -9.50
C TYR A 13 12.56 5.12 -10.79
N HIS A 14 12.39 3.94 -11.40
CA HIS A 14 13.12 3.60 -12.61
C HIS A 14 12.72 4.51 -13.78
N GLU A 15 11.43 4.82 -13.91
CA GLU A 15 10.92 5.74 -14.92
C GLU A 15 11.51 7.15 -14.77
N ASP A 16 11.55 7.68 -13.54
CA ASP A 16 12.16 8.98 -13.27
C ASP A 16 13.65 9.03 -13.60
N MET A 17 14.37 7.95 -13.26
CA MET A 17 15.77 7.81 -13.62
C MET A 17 15.94 7.87 -15.14
N VAL A 18 15.20 7.04 -15.89
CA VAL A 18 15.26 7.01 -17.36
C VAL A 18 14.92 8.38 -17.95
N ASN A 19 13.84 9.01 -17.51
CA ASN A 19 13.42 10.33 -18.01
C ASN A 19 14.49 11.40 -17.76
N THR A 20 15.07 11.42 -16.55
CA THR A 20 16.16 12.34 -16.19
C THR A 20 17.36 12.16 -17.11
N PHE A 21 17.79 10.91 -17.35
CA PHE A 21 18.90 10.63 -18.25
C PHE A 21 18.58 11.00 -19.71
N MET A 22 17.37 10.70 -20.18
CA MET A 22 16.95 11.05 -21.54
C MET A 22 16.94 12.56 -21.75
N ASP A 23 16.54 13.34 -20.75
CA ASP A 23 16.54 14.80 -20.85
C ASP A 23 17.96 15.38 -20.83
N LYS A 24 18.87 14.83 -20.01
CA LYS A 24 20.30 15.18 -20.03
C LYS A 24 20.97 14.88 -21.37
N ILE A 25 20.65 13.73 -21.97
CA ILE A 25 21.13 13.34 -23.30
C ILE A 25 20.66 14.36 -24.36
N LYS A 26 19.37 14.75 -24.33
CA LYS A 26 18.83 15.77 -25.25
C LYS A 26 19.54 17.12 -25.07
N GLN A 27 19.86 17.49 -23.83
CA GLN A 27 20.56 18.73 -23.50
C GLN A 27 22.08 18.67 -23.78
N LYS A 28 22.61 17.53 -24.24
CA LYS A 28 24.04 17.28 -24.48
C LYS A 28 24.90 17.57 -23.24
N GLU A 29 24.35 17.32 -22.07
CA GLU A 29 25.05 17.55 -20.81
C GLU A 29 26.19 16.54 -20.66
N LYS A 30 27.37 17.01 -20.22
CA LYS A 30 28.53 16.12 -20.00
C LYS A 30 28.45 15.34 -18.68
N ASP A 31 27.73 15.88 -17.69
CA ASP A 31 27.60 15.24 -16.37
C ASP A 31 26.30 14.42 -16.27
N MET A 32 26.48 13.10 -16.36
CA MET A 32 25.41 12.09 -16.32
C MET A 32 25.05 11.68 -14.88
N LYS A 33 25.19 12.56 -13.89
CA LYS A 33 24.78 12.28 -12.51
C LYS A 33 23.31 12.60 -12.28
N LEU A 34 22.64 11.75 -11.50
CA LEU A 34 21.30 12.02 -10.99
C LEU A 34 21.36 13.10 -9.91
N ASP A 35 20.41 14.03 -9.96
CA ASP A 35 20.20 14.98 -8.88
C ASP A 35 19.56 14.24 -7.69
N VAL A 36 20.35 14.06 -6.63
CA VAL A 36 19.94 13.42 -5.38
C VAL A 36 19.74 14.44 -4.26
N THR A 37 19.59 15.73 -4.60
CA THR A 37 19.30 16.75 -3.61
C THR A 37 17.97 16.48 -2.93
N LEU A 38 17.91 16.81 -1.64
CA LEU A 38 16.75 16.53 -0.80
C LEU A 38 15.42 17.10 -1.36
N PRO A 39 15.37 18.32 -1.95
CA PRO A 39 14.14 18.83 -2.55
C PRO A 39 13.62 17.97 -3.69
N VAL A 40 14.51 17.53 -4.59
CA VAL A 40 14.15 16.71 -5.76
C VAL A 40 13.66 15.33 -5.33
N VAL A 41 14.40 14.68 -4.42
CA VAL A 41 14.03 13.35 -3.92
C VAL A 41 12.70 13.40 -3.14
N ARG A 42 12.43 14.47 -2.40
CA ARG A 42 11.16 14.65 -1.69
C ARG A 42 9.98 14.72 -2.67
N ASP A 43 10.08 15.54 -3.70
CA ASP A 43 9.01 15.69 -4.71
C ASP A 43 8.74 14.36 -5.44
N GLN A 44 9.81 13.72 -5.92
CA GLN A 44 9.73 12.42 -6.60
C GLN A 44 9.16 11.33 -5.68
N SER A 45 9.61 11.24 -4.43
CA SER A 45 9.16 10.21 -3.50
C SER A 45 7.66 10.27 -3.21
N VAL A 46 7.09 11.48 -3.10
CA VAL A 46 5.65 11.67 -2.92
C VAL A 46 4.90 11.21 -4.16
N ARG A 47 5.39 11.55 -5.36
CA ARG A 47 4.83 11.06 -6.61
C ARG A 47 4.87 9.53 -6.71
N TRP A 48 5.97 8.88 -6.31
CA TRP A 48 6.07 7.42 -6.32
C TRP A 48 5.07 6.77 -5.36
N LEU A 49 4.88 7.34 -4.17
CA LEU A 49 3.89 6.86 -3.20
C LEU A 49 2.47 7.01 -3.74
N TRP A 50 2.17 8.13 -4.40
CA TRP A 50 0.87 8.38 -5.02
C TRP A 50 0.59 7.38 -6.16
N ASN A 51 1.56 7.16 -7.05
CA ASN A 51 1.44 6.19 -8.13
C ASN A 51 1.28 4.77 -7.59
N ALA A 52 2.02 4.43 -6.52
CA ALA A 52 1.90 3.14 -5.86
C ALA A 52 0.53 2.96 -5.20
N PHE A 53 -0.01 4.00 -4.57
CA PHE A 53 -1.37 4.00 -4.02
C PHE A 53 -2.40 3.75 -5.13
N ASN A 54 -2.36 4.51 -6.22
CA ASN A 54 -3.29 4.33 -7.34
C ASN A 54 -3.20 2.93 -7.95
N ALA A 55 -2.00 2.36 -8.03
CA ALA A 55 -1.79 1.00 -8.54
C ALA A 55 -2.40 -0.08 -7.62
N ILE A 56 -2.49 0.16 -6.30
CA ILE A 56 -3.10 -0.78 -5.35
C ILE A 56 -4.55 -0.45 -4.98
N ASN A 57 -5.03 0.74 -5.33
CA ASN A 57 -6.38 1.23 -5.05
C ASN A 57 -7.41 0.59 -6.00
N ASN A 58 -7.39 -0.74 -6.04
CA ASN A 58 -8.31 -1.57 -6.80
C ASN A 58 -9.06 -2.46 -5.80
N LYS A 59 -10.39 -2.37 -5.81
CA LYS A 59 -11.28 -3.08 -4.88
C LYS A 59 -11.02 -4.59 -4.87
N ASP A 60 -10.87 -5.21 -6.03
CA ASP A 60 -10.69 -6.66 -6.16
C ASP A 60 -9.34 -7.10 -5.58
N LEU A 61 -8.28 -6.31 -5.83
CA LEU A 61 -6.95 -6.58 -5.28
C LEU A 61 -6.92 -6.47 -3.76
N VAL A 62 -7.60 -5.45 -3.21
CA VAL A 62 -7.74 -5.24 -1.77
C VAL A 62 -8.50 -6.40 -1.15
N GLN A 63 -9.69 -6.72 -1.66
CA GLN A 63 -10.51 -7.83 -1.15
C GLN A 63 -9.77 -9.16 -1.22
N LYS A 64 -9.09 -9.46 -2.33
CA LYS A 64 -8.29 -10.67 -2.49
C LYS A 64 -7.11 -10.72 -1.50
N SER A 65 -6.49 -9.57 -1.22
CA SER A 65 -5.40 -9.51 -0.24
C SER A 65 -5.90 -9.86 1.17
N PHE A 66 -7.06 -9.33 1.56
CA PHE A 66 -7.65 -9.56 2.89
C PHE A 66 -8.26 -10.95 3.06
N LYS A 67 -8.79 -11.57 1.99
CA LYS A 67 -9.25 -12.97 2.02
C LYS A 67 -8.14 -13.96 2.44
N ASN A 68 -6.89 -13.67 2.08
CA ASN A 68 -5.76 -14.52 2.42
C ASN A 68 -5.11 -14.15 3.77
N CYS A 69 -5.63 -13.15 4.47
CA CYS A 69 -5.14 -12.76 5.79
C CYS A 69 -5.99 -13.44 6.86
N VAL A 70 -5.35 -14.21 7.73
CA VAL A 70 -6.02 -14.92 8.83
C VAL A 70 -5.45 -14.40 10.15
N ALA A 71 -6.33 -13.96 11.04
CA ALA A 71 -6.02 -13.56 12.40
C ALA A 71 -6.69 -14.55 13.36
N ARG A 72 -5.89 -15.40 14.01
CA ARG A 72 -6.38 -16.55 14.80
C ARG A 72 -7.28 -17.44 13.92
N ASP A 73 -8.53 -17.61 14.30
CA ASP A 73 -9.51 -18.44 13.58
C ASP A 73 -10.41 -17.63 12.62
N TRP A 74 -10.13 -16.32 12.47
CA TRP A 74 -10.91 -15.42 11.64
C TRP A 74 -10.12 -15.01 10.41
N ASP A 75 -10.63 -15.32 9.22
CA ASP A 75 -10.17 -14.63 8.04
C ASP A 75 -10.62 -13.15 8.09
N LEU A 76 -9.77 -12.27 7.58
CA LEU A 76 -10.03 -10.83 7.53
C LEU A 76 -10.78 -10.44 6.26
N SER A 77 -11.45 -11.39 5.61
CA SER A 77 -12.23 -11.10 4.41
C SER A 77 -13.40 -10.17 4.75
N TYR A 78 -13.77 -9.34 3.78
CA TYR A 78 -14.93 -8.47 3.94
C TYR A 78 -16.22 -9.28 4.23
N GLU A 79 -16.39 -10.42 3.56
CA GLU A 79 -17.55 -11.30 3.72
C GLU A 79 -17.64 -11.85 5.15
N ARG A 80 -16.53 -12.32 5.71
CA ARG A 80 -16.52 -12.88 7.07
C ARG A 80 -16.65 -11.80 8.13
N LEU A 81 -15.95 -10.67 8.00
CA LEU A 81 -16.02 -9.57 8.97
C LEU A 81 -17.39 -8.88 9.00
N THR A 82 -18.14 -8.88 7.90
CA THR A 82 -19.49 -8.28 7.83
C THR A 82 -20.62 -9.29 8.01
N SER A 83 -20.29 -10.57 8.17
CA SER A 83 -21.24 -11.67 8.36
C SER A 83 -22.08 -11.52 9.63
N HIS A 84 -23.21 -12.24 9.67
CA HIS A 84 -24.03 -12.32 10.88
C HIS A 84 -23.25 -12.93 12.05
N GLU A 85 -22.49 -13.99 11.78
CA GLU A 85 -21.66 -14.70 12.77
C GLU A 85 -20.64 -13.78 13.44
N ALA A 86 -19.94 -12.94 12.66
CA ALA A 86 -19.01 -11.95 13.22
C ALA A 86 -19.71 -10.94 14.13
N LYS A 87 -20.89 -10.44 13.72
CA LYS A 87 -21.68 -9.51 14.53
C LYS A 87 -22.20 -10.14 15.81
N GLU A 88 -22.60 -11.40 15.76
CA GLU A 88 -23.05 -12.15 16.92
C GLU A 88 -21.91 -12.43 17.90
N THR A 89 -20.73 -12.81 17.37
CA THR A 89 -19.50 -12.96 18.16
C THR A 89 -19.13 -11.66 18.86
N LEU A 90 -19.22 -10.51 18.18
CA LEU A 90 -19.01 -9.19 18.77
C LEU A 90 -20.04 -8.83 19.84
N ARG A 91 -21.30 -9.23 19.69
CA ARG A 91 -22.32 -9.03 20.74
C ARG A 91 -22.05 -9.90 21.97
N ASN A 92 -21.65 -11.15 21.74
CA ASN A 92 -21.37 -12.12 22.79
C ASN A 92 -20.07 -11.82 23.55
N LEU A 93 -19.15 -11.07 22.94
CA LEU A 93 -17.91 -10.59 23.56
C LEU A 93 -18.14 -9.84 24.88
N ARG A 94 -19.27 -9.12 25.00
CA ARG A 94 -19.68 -8.47 26.26
C ARG A 94 -19.80 -9.47 27.42
N THR A 95 -20.18 -10.71 27.14
CA THR A 95 -20.40 -11.77 28.13
C THR A 95 -19.19 -12.71 28.23
N THR A 96 -18.53 -13.01 27.12
CA THR A 96 -17.42 -13.98 27.07
C THR A 96 -16.06 -13.37 27.41
N ASN A 97 -15.84 -12.08 27.14
CA ASN A 97 -14.63 -11.36 27.52
C ASN A 97 -14.94 -9.89 27.88
N PRO A 98 -15.48 -9.64 29.08
CA PRO A 98 -15.90 -8.32 29.50
C PRO A 98 -14.73 -7.34 29.73
N GLU A 99 -13.50 -7.82 29.96
CA GLU A 99 -12.32 -6.97 30.05
C GLU A 99 -11.96 -6.36 28.70
N PHE A 100 -11.85 -7.20 27.66
CA PHE A 100 -11.60 -6.72 26.30
C PHE A 100 -12.75 -5.86 25.76
N TRP A 101 -14.00 -6.18 26.12
CA TRP A 101 -15.16 -5.35 25.74
C TRP A 101 -15.12 -3.92 26.31
N LYS A 102 -14.44 -3.69 27.45
CA LYS A 102 -14.30 -2.35 28.02
C LYS A 102 -13.25 -1.50 27.30
N GLU A 103 -12.33 -2.12 26.56
CA GLU A 103 -11.27 -1.44 25.80
C GLU A 103 -11.70 -1.02 24.39
N LEU A 104 -12.77 -1.64 23.87
CA LEU A 104 -13.37 -1.43 22.55
C LEU A 104 -14.24 -0.17 22.49
#